data_AF-A0A7Y9QYD8-F1
#
_entry.id   AF-A0A7Y9QYD8-F1
#
_cell.length_a   1.000
_cell.length_b   1.000
_cell.length_c   1.000
_cell.angle_alpha   90.00
_cell.angle_beta   90.00
_cell.angle_gamma   90.00
#
_symmetry.space_group_name_H-M   'P 1'
#
loop_
_entity.id
_entity.type
_entity.pdbx_description
1 polymer ?
#
loop_
_entity_poly.entity_id
_entity_poly.type
_entity_poly.pdbx_seq_one_letter_code
_entity_poly.pdbx_strand_id
1 'polypeptide(L)'
;MHHIPRFVVVGMFPLVAVALTGCATHPAAQVPASLKCEPSAALLAPCAAPVALKAGLTYREMLDAHLADRQQLQRCATQQDELRRAVNACNARIDAHNAELTKAAARKP
;
A
#
# COMPACT_ATOMS: atom_id res chain seq x y z
N MET A 1 -71.65 27.84 -35.22
CA MET A 1 -71.97 26.56 -34.56
C MET A 1 -70.68 25.79 -34.37
N HIS A 2 -70.22 25.61 -33.13
CA HIS A 2 -69.48 24.45 -32.60
C HIS A 2 -69.29 24.65 -31.08
N HIS A 3 -69.61 23.62 -30.32
CA HIS A 3 -69.67 23.56 -28.85
C HIS A 3 -68.30 23.23 -28.22
N ILE A 4 -68.30 23.14 -26.87
CA ILE A 4 -67.43 22.34 -25.96
C ILE A 4 -66.18 23.10 -25.40
N PRO A 5 -65.69 22.84 -24.16
CA PRO A 5 -66.28 23.17 -22.85
C PRO A 5 -65.30 23.89 -21.88
N ARG A 6 -65.83 24.42 -20.77
CA ARG A 6 -65.06 24.83 -19.58
C ARG A 6 -64.39 23.61 -18.94
N PHE A 7 -63.05 23.58 -18.92
CA PHE A 7 -62.29 22.64 -18.07
C PHE A 7 -61.84 23.34 -16.80
N VAL A 8 -62.31 22.78 -15.68
CA VAL A 8 -61.91 23.07 -14.31
C VAL A 8 -60.46 22.63 -14.14
N VAL A 9 -59.52 23.57 -14.00
CA VAL A 9 -58.14 23.28 -13.58
C VAL A 9 -58.12 23.38 -12.05
N VAL A 10 -58.50 22.29 -11.40
CA VAL A 10 -58.26 22.04 -9.98
C VAL A 10 -56.92 21.32 -9.86
N GLY A 11 -56.04 21.86 -9.01
CA GLY A 11 -55.05 21.03 -8.31
C GLY A 11 -53.59 21.20 -8.73
N MET A 12 -52.92 22.10 -8.02
CA MET A 12 -51.82 21.72 -7.12
C MET A 12 -50.61 20.99 -7.77
N PHE A 13 -49.66 21.78 -8.28
CA PHE A 13 -48.21 21.51 -8.13
C PHE A 13 -47.92 21.10 -6.67
N PRO A 14 -47.07 20.09 -6.34
CA PRO A 14 -45.90 19.61 -7.08
C PRO A 14 -45.74 18.06 -7.11
N LEU A 15 -45.35 17.49 -8.25
CA LEU A 15 -45.04 16.05 -8.39
C LEU A 15 -43.61 15.82 -8.92
N VAL A 16 -42.66 16.62 -8.43
CA VAL A 16 -41.22 16.54 -8.77
C VAL A 16 -40.37 16.58 -7.50
N ALA A 17 -40.64 15.68 -6.55
CA ALA A 17 -39.83 15.54 -5.33
C ALA A 17 -39.46 14.09 -4.98
N VAL A 18 -39.94 13.10 -5.75
CA VAL A 18 -39.76 11.66 -5.41
C VAL A 18 -38.62 11.00 -6.19
N ALA A 19 -37.97 11.71 -7.12
CA ALA A 19 -36.92 11.12 -7.97
C ALA A 19 -35.49 11.18 -7.38
N LEU A 20 -35.29 11.73 -6.17
CA LEU A 20 -33.95 11.92 -5.57
C LEU A 20 -33.68 11.08 -4.30
N THR A 21 -34.61 10.24 -3.85
CA THR A 21 -34.38 9.32 -2.71
C THR A 21 -33.61 8.06 -3.09
N GLY A 22 -33.15 7.96 -4.34
CA GLY A 22 -32.43 6.83 -4.90
C GLY A 22 -30.91 6.99 -5.02
N CYS A 23 -30.26 7.93 -4.30
CA CYS A 23 -28.83 7.78 -4.02
C CYS A 23 -28.69 6.59 -3.06
N ALA A 24 -28.80 5.40 -3.63
CA ALA A 24 -28.54 4.13 -3.01
C ALA A 24 -27.18 4.26 -2.31
N THR A 25 -27.25 4.35 -0.99
CA THR A 25 -26.18 4.07 -0.05
C THR A 25 -25.58 2.75 -0.50
N HIS A 26 -24.56 2.83 -1.35
CA HIS A 26 -23.64 1.73 -1.50
C HIS A 26 -23.11 1.50 -0.09
N PRO A 27 -23.29 0.30 0.51
CA PRO A 27 -22.61 0.02 1.75
C PRO A 27 -21.15 0.25 1.45
N ALA A 28 -20.58 1.32 2.02
CA ALA A 28 -19.17 1.63 1.87
C ALA A 28 -18.44 0.37 2.33
N ALA A 29 -17.95 -0.42 1.37
CA ALA A 29 -17.20 -1.61 1.66
C ALA A 29 -16.06 -1.15 2.56
N GLN A 30 -16.10 -1.59 3.82
CA GLN A 30 -15.08 -1.22 4.79
C GLN A 30 -13.77 -1.71 4.20
N VAL A 31 -12.91 -0.76 3.80
CA VAL A 31 -11.59 -1.09 3.29
C VAL A 31 -10.87 -1.79 4.45
N PRO A 32 -10.54 -3.09 4.32
CA PRO A 32 -9.86 -3.80 5.39
C PRO A 32 -8.50 -3.13 5.66
N ALA A 33 -8.03 -3.22 6.89
CA ALA A 33 -6.73 -2.69 7.26
C ALA A 33 -5.65 -3.20 6.30
N SER A 34 -4.78 -2.30 5.83
CA SER A 34 -3.69 -2.64 4.92
C SER A 34 -2.69 -3.56 5.62
N LEU A 35 -2.29 -4.63 4.94
CA LEU A 35 -1.31 -5.62 5.41
C LEU A 35 0.10 -5.04 5.41
N LYS A 36 0.87 -5.31 6.46
CA LYS A 36 2.27 -4.88 6.62
C LYS A 36 3.13 -5.25 5.40
N CYS A 37 4.18 -4.48 5.18
CA CYS A 37 5.13 -4.71 4.10
C CYS A 37 6.08 -5.85 4.49
N GLU A 38 5.75 -7.06 4.05
CA GLU A 38 6.58 -8.25 4.24
C GLU A 38 7.54 -8.39 3.04
N PRO A 39 8.87 -8.25 3.24
CA PRO A 39 9.84 -8.49 2.18
C PRO A 39 9.88 -9.99 1.82
N SER A 40 10.17 -10.29 0.55
CA SER A 40 10.30 -11.67 0.11
C SER A 40 11.49 -12.35 0.79
N ALA A 41 11.41 -13.68 0.99
CA ALA A 41 12.47 -14.46 1.63
C ALA A 41 13.84 -14.29 0.93
N ALA A 42 13.85 -14.04 -0.38
CA ALA A 42 15.06 -13.78 -1.13
C ALA A 42 15.78 -12.48 -0.71
N LEU A 43 15.02 -11.44 -0.31
CA LEU A 43 15.58 -10.17 0.16
C LEU A 43 16.09 -10.25 1.61
N LEU A 44 15.54 -11.19 2.38
CA LEU A 44 15.96 -11.49 3.76
C LEU A 44 17.14 -12.46 3.83
N ALA A 45 17.66 -12.91 2.69
CA ALA A 45 18.79 -13.82 2.65
C ALA A 45 20.02 -13.19 3.33
N PRO A 46 20.79 -13.98 4.10
CA PRO A 46 22.02 -13.49 4.69
C PRO A 46 23.05 -13.15 3.60
N CYS A 47 24.00 -12.30 3.95
CA CYS A 47 25.16 -12.06 3.10
C CYS A 47 25.91 -13.36 2.83
N ALA A 48 26.41 -13.51 1.60
CA ALA A 48 27.24 -14.66 1.25
C ALA A 48 28.46 -14.73 2.19
N ALA A 49 28.82 -15.97 2.55
CA ALA A 49 30.00 -16.21 3.36
C ALA A 49 31.28 -15.79 2.59
N PRO A 50 32.33 -15.33 3.30
CA PRO A 50 33.64 -15.08 2.70
C PRO A 50 34.17 -16.30 1.96
N VAL A 51 34.97 -16.08 0.92
CA VAL A 51 35.56 -17.16 0.14
C VAL A 51 36.63 -17.87 0.98
N ALA A 52 36.56 -19.20 1.01
CA ALA A 52 37.59 -20.01 1.65
C ALA A 52 38.91 -19.91 0.85
N LEU A 53 39.97 -19.44 1.52
CA LEU A 53 41.30 -19.39 0.95
C LEU A 53 41.88 -20.80 0.78
N LYS A 54 42.35 -21.11 -0.43
CA LYS A 54 42.99 -22.39 -0.73
C LYS A 54 44.45 -22.39 -0.29
N ALA A 55 44.95 -23.57 0.10
CA ALA A 55 46.37 -23.76 0.33
C ALA A 55 47.16 -23.56 -0.98
N GLY A 56 48.34 -22.95 -0.89
CA GLY A 56 49.21 -22.68 -2.05
C GLY A 56 48.94 -21.39 -2.82
N LEU A 57 48.00 -20.54 -2.34
CA LEU A 57 47.83 -19.20 -2.90
C LEU A 57 49.08 -18.35 -2.66
N THR A 58 49.45 -17.56 -3.66
CA THR A 58 50.43 -16.49 -3.49
C THR A 58 49.87 -15.38 -2.62
N TYR A 59 50.75 -14.58 -2.02
CA TYR A 59 50.33 -13.44 -1.18
C TYR A 59 49.42 -12.45 -1.93
N ARG A 60 49.69 -12.20 -3.22
CA ARG A 60 48.87 -11.32 -4.05
C ARG A 60 47.44 -11.88 -4.20
N GLU A 61 47.31 -13.15 -4.54
CA GLU A 61 45.99 -13.77 -4.73
C GLU A 61 45.17 -13.80 -3.43
N MET A 62 45.85 -14.01 -2.30
CA MET A 62 45.23 -13.91 -0.98
C MET A 62 44.70 -12.49 -0.70
N LEU A 63 45.51 -11.46 -1.00
CA LEU A 63 45.11 -10.07 -0.81
C LEU A 63 43.93 -9.69 -1.70
N ASP A 64 43.96 -10.10 -2.97
CA ASP A 64 42.88 -9.85 -3.93
C ASP A 64 41.56 -10.50 -3.47
N ALA A 65 41.61 -11.75 -3.00
CA ALA A 65 40.45 -12.45 -2.45
C ALA A 65 39.89 -11.73 -1.21
N HIS A 66 40.75 -11.29 -0.29
CA HIS A 66 40.32 -10.53 0.89
C HIS A 66 39.67 -9.19 0.52
N LEU A 67 40.22 -8.46 -0.44
CA LEU A 67 39.64 -7.18 -0.88
C LEU A 67 38.28 -7.39 -1.53
N ALA A 68 38.14 -8.42 -2.38
CA ALA A 68 36.88 -8.77 -3.01
C ALA A 68 35.82 -9.13 -1.97
N ASP A 69 36.15 -9.98 -0.99
CA ASP A 69 35.25 -10.36 0.10
C ASP A 69 34.79 -9.14 0.91
N ARG A 70 35.72 -8.25 1.28
CA ARG A 70 35.40 -7.02 2.01
C ARG A 70 34.41 -6.16 1.23
N GLN A 71 34.66 -5.94 -0.05
CA GLN A 71 33.77 -5.15 -0.90
C GLN A 71 32.39 -5.79 -1.03
N GLN A 72 32.33 -7.13 -1.18
CA GLN A 72 31.07 -7.85 -1.27
C GLN A 72 30.25 -7.75 0.02
N LEU A 73 30.89 -7.94 1.17
CA LEU A 73 30.23 -7.81 2.48
C LEU A 73 29.73 -6.39 2.73
N GLN A 74 30.53 -5.37 2.36
CA GLN A 74 30.11 -3.97 2.45
C GLN A 74 28.88 -3.68 1.59
N ARG A 75 28.86 -4.14 0.34
CA ARG A 75 27.70 -3.98 -0.54
C ARG A 75 26.46 -4.65 0.05
N CYS A 76 26.59 -5.87 0.56
CA CYS A 76 25.48 -6.59 1.16
C CYS A 76 24.95 -5.88 2.41
N ALA A 77 25.82 -5.40 3.29
CA ALA A 77 25.41 -4.66 4.49
C ALA A 77 24.61 -3.40 4.12
N THR A 78 25.06 -2.64 3.12
CA THR A 78 24.34 -1.47 2.61
C THR A 78 22.95 -1.84 2.09
N GLN A 79 22.85 -2.92 1.30
CA GLN A 79 21.56 -3.39 0.76
C GLN A 79 20.59 -3.82 1.87
N GLN A 80 21.08 -4.52 2.90
CA GLN A 80 20.23 -4.89 4.04
C GLN A 80 19.75 -3.67 4.82
N ASP A 81 20.60 -2.66 5.01
CA ASP A 81 20.21 -1.41 5.65
C ASP A 81 19.18 -0.63 4.83
N GLU A 82 19.32 -0.59 3.51
CA GLU A 82 18.33 0.00 2.61
C GLU A 82 16.99 -0.73 2.66
N LEU A 83 17.02 -2.07 2.61
CA LEU A 83 15.81 -2.89 2.74
C LEU A 83 15.10 -2.60 4.05
N ARG A 84 15.84 -2.62 5.17
CA ARG A 84 15.30 -2.32 6.50
C ARG A 84 14.66 -0.94 6.54
N ARG A 85 15.32 0.09 6.00
CA ARG A 85 14.78 1.45 5.91
C ARG A 85 13.50 1.50 5.08
N ALA A 86 13.48 0.84 3.93
CA ALA A 86 12.32 0.81 3.04
C ALA A 86 11.13 0.10 3.69
N VAL A 87 11.33 -1.06 4.31
CA VAL A 87 10.30 -1.82 5.04
C VAL A 87 9.73 -0.99 6.19
N ASN A 88 10.60 -0.34 6.98
CA ASN A 88 10.16 0.51 8.08
C ASN A 88 9.34 1.72 7.59
N ALA A 89 9.79 2.38 6.52
CA ALA A 89 9.06 3.50 5.93
C ALA A 89 7.69 3.07 5.38
N CYS A 90 7.65 1.93 4.70
CA CYS A 90 6.44 1.32 4.16
C CYS A 90 5.44 1.00 5.29
N ASN A 91 5.91 0.33 6.35
CA ASN A 91 5.09 0.00 7.51
C ASN A 91 4.57 1.24 8.25
N ALA A 92 5.38 2.30 8.37
CA ALA A 92 4.94 3.55 8.98
C ALA A 92 3.80 4.23 8.19
N ARG A 93 3.85 4.15 6.84
CA ARG A 93 2.76 4.67 5.99
C ARG A 93 1.48 3.85 6.13
N ILE A 94 1.61 2.54 6.23
CA ILE A 94 0.48 1.63 6.48
C ILE A 94 -0.16 1.92 7.84
N ASP A 95 0.64 2.10 8.87
CA ASP A 95 0.14 2.42 10.21
C ASP A 95 -0.61 3.75 10.22
N ALA A 96 -0.06 4.77 9.56
CA ALA A 96 -0.74 6.05 9.40
C ALA A 96 -2.07 5.90 8.64
N HIS A 97 -2.09 5.14 7.55
CA HIS A 97 -3.30 4.90 6.78
C HIS A 97 -4.37 4.14 7.58
N ASN A 98 -3.98 3.08 8.28
CA ASN A 98 -4.88 2.29 9.13
C ASN A 98 -5.42 3.12 10.31
N ALA A 99 -4.61 4.04 10.85
CA ALA A 99 -5.07 4.98 11.87
C ALA A 99 -6.13 5.95 11.32
N GLU A 100 -6.01 6.39 10.08
CA GLU A 100 -7.05 7.23 9.45
C GLU A 100 -8.33 6.42 9.15
N LEU A 101 -8.21 5.17 8.69
CA LEU A 101 -9.36 4.28 8.48
C LEU A 101 -10.14 4.05 9.78
N THR A 102 -9.45 3.82 10.89
CA THR A 102 -10.09 3.62 12.21
C THR A 102 -10.78 4.88 12.72
N LYS A 103 -10.15 6.07 12.57
CA LYS A 103 -10.79 7.36 12.89
C LYS A 103 -12.04 7.60 12.05
N ALA A 104 -11.99 7.31 10.75
CA ALA A 104 -13.12 7.47 9.85
C ALA A 104 -14.27 6.52 10.20
N ALA A 105 -13.94 5.27 10.55
CA ALA A 105 -14.92 4.28 11.01
C ALA A 105 -15.59 4.69 12.32
N ALA A 106 -14.85 5.24 13.28
CA ALA A 106 -15.37 5.71 14.57
C ALA A 106 -16.24 6.98 14.46
N ARG A 107 -16.13 7.73 13.36
CA ARG A 107 -16.90 8.97 13.12
C ARG A 107 -18.25 8.73 12.47
N LYS A 108 -18.53 7.50 12.01
CA LYS A 108 -19.80 7.12 11.40
C LYS A 108 -20.82 6.87 12.54
N PRO A 109 -21.89 7.68 12.65
CA PRO A 109 -22.89 7.56 13.73
C PRO A 109 -23.74 6.29 13.61
#